data_AF-A0A0K9GEI2-F1
#
_entry.id   AF-A0A0K9GEI2-F1
#
_cell.length_a   1.000
_cell.length_b   1.000
_cell.length_c   1.000
_cell.angle_alpha   90.00
_cell.angle_beta   90.00
_cell.angle_gamma   90.00
#
_symmetry.space_group_name_H-M   'P 1'
#
loop_
_entity.id
_entity.type
_entity.pdbx_description
1 polymer ?
#
loop_
_entity_poly.entity_id
_entity_poly.type
_entity_poly.pdbx_seq_one_letter_code
_entity_poly.pdbx_strand_id
1 'polypeptide(L)' 'MAKVKHYIKDGKIIRETKTGNSVTHDEISEEEFNRYQVGQSKNGFIWLTALFLIVIVFLYTIFSQF' A
#
# COMPACT_ATOMS: atom_id res chain seq x y z
N MET A 1 4.59 -11.52 17.00
CA MET A 1 4.10 -10.63 15.92
C MET A 1 5.22 -9.65 15.59
N ALA A 2 5.99 -9.92 14.53
CA ALA A 2 7.14 -9.09 14.18
C ALA A 2 6.67 -7.78 13.52
N LYS A 3 7.22 -6.64 13.95
CA LYS A 3 6.93 -5.34 13.31
C LYS A 3 8.05 -5.07 12.32
N VAL A 4 7.69 -4.97 11.04
CA VAL A 4 8.62 -4.65 9.95
C VAL A 4 8.41 -3.18 9.58
N LYS A 5 9.50 -2.41 9.51
CA LYS A 5 9.50 -1.02 9.01
C LYS A 5 10.54 -0.88 7.93
N HIS A 6 10.27 -0.07 6.92
CA HIS A 6 11.21 0.25 5.86
C HIS A 6 11.52 1.74 5.92
N TYR A 7 12.80 2.10 5.87
CA TYR A 7 13.24 3.49 5.80
C TYR A 7 14.48 3.63 4.92
N ILE A 8 14.67 4.84 4.37
CA ILE A 8 15.80 5.16 3.50
C ILE A 8 16.84 5.89 4.36
N LYS A 9 18.08 5.41 4.38
CA LYS A 9 19.20 6.04 5.08
C LYS A 9 20.43 6.00 4.17
N ASP A 10 21.08 7.14 3.97
CA ASP A 10 22.30 7.28 3.16
C ASP A 10 22.19 6.73 1.73
N GLY A 11 21.02 6.93 1.09
CA GLY A 11 20.75 6.43 -0.26
C GLY A 11 20.49 4.92 -0.36
N LYS A 12 20.41 4.22 0.78
CA LYS A 12 20.13 2.79 0.86
C LYS A 12 18.78 2.52 1.53
N ILE A 13 18.11 1.47 1.08
CA ILE A 13 16.82 1.06 1.65
C ILE A 13 17.07 0.00 2.72
N ILE A 14 16.71 0.33 3.96
CA ILE A 14 16.90 -0.54 5.12
C ILE A 14 15.56 -1.12 5.55
N ARG A 15 15.50 -2.45 5.65
CA ARG A 15 14.40 -3.18 6.28
C ARG A 15 14.76 -3.42 7.74
N GLU A 16 14.03 -2.77 8.63
CA GLU A 16 14.09 -3.02 10.06
C GLU A 16 13.08 -4.10 10.43
N THR A 17 13.56 -5.25 10.90
CA THR A 17 12.70 -6.34 11.42
C THR A 17 12.86 -6.43 12.92
N LYS A 18 11.79 -6.14 13.66
CA LYS A 18 11.76 -6.31 15.12
C LYS A 18 11.14 -7.63 15.52
N THR A 19 11.93 -8.53 16.10
CA THR A 19 11.51 -9.84 16.60
C THR A 19 11.77 -9.91 18.10
N GLY A 20 10.74 -9.69 18.92
CA GLY A 20 10.91 -9.59 20.38
C GLY A 20 11.74 -8.36 20.77
N ASN A 21 12.90 -8.60 21.40
CA ASN A 21 13.87 -7.55 21.78
C ASN A 21 14.99 -7.33 20.75
N SER A 22 15.11 -8.17 19.72
CA SER A 22 16.11 -7.98 18.67
C SER A 22 15.57 -7.12 17.53
N VAL A 23 16.43 -6.25 17.02
CA VAL A 23 16.17 -5.41 15.84
C VAL A 23 17.26 -5.73 14.83
N THR A 24 16.88 -6.29 13.67
CA THR A 24 17.79 -6.52 12.55
C THR A 24 17.59 -5.48 11.47
N HIS A 25 18.67 -5.06 10.83
CA HIS A 25 18.69 -4.07 9.77
C HIS A 25 19.31 -4.70 8.52
N ASP A 26 18.47 -5.01 7.53
CA ASP A 26 18.93 -5.61 6.28
C ASP A 26 18.84 -4.57 5.16
N GLU A 27 19.93 -4.42 4.38
CA GLU A 27 19.91 -3.62 3.16
C GLU A 27 19.14 -4.39 2.08
N ILE A 28 18.04 -3.82 1.59
CA ILE A 28 17.26 -4.41 0.49
C ILE A 28 17.46 -3.61 -0.80
N SER A 29 17.42 -4.30 -1.93
CA SER A 29 17.58 -3.65 -3.24
C SER A 29 16.36 -2.78 -3.58
N GLU A 30 16.57 -1.75 -4.41
CA GLU A 30 15.51 -0.89 -4.93
C GLU A 30 14.39 -1.69 -5.65
N GLU A 31 14.75 -2.76 -6.36
CA GLU A 31 13.78 -3.64 -7.01
C GLU A 31 12.87 -4.37 -6.03
N GLU A 32 13.40 -4.79 -4.87
CA GLU A 32 12.60 -5.45 -3.85
C GLU A 32 11.66 -4.44 -3.16
N PHE A 33 12.17 -3.26 -2.83
CA PHE A 33 11.36 -2.17 -2.26
C PHE A 33 10.24 -1.72 -3.19
N ASN A 34 10.54 -1.52 -4.47
CA ASN A 34 9.54 -1.13 -5.46
C ASN A 34 8.48 -2.21 -5.64
N ARG A 35 8.82 -3.50 -5.59
CA ARG A 35 7.80 -4.57 -5.63
C ARG A 35 6.84 -4.50 -4.44
N TYR A 36 7.34 -4.26 -3.23
CA TYR A 36 6.49 -4.11 -2.05
C TYR A 36 5.65 -2.83 -2.07
N GLN A 37 6.22 -1.70 -2.50
CA GLN A 37 5.51 -0.42 -2.54
C GLN A 37 4.45 -0.37 -3.66
N VAL A 38 4.78 -0.89 -4.85
CA VAL A 38 3.86 -0.95 -6.00
C VAL A 38 2.71 -1.94 -5.76
N GLY A 39 2.96 -3.04 -5.05
CA GLY A 39 1.92 -4.00 -4.68
C GLY A 39 0.87 -3.42 -3.73
N GLN A 40 1.26 -2.51 -2.84
CA GLN A 40 0.32 -1.88 -1.90
C GLN A 40 -0.52 -0.78 -2.55
N SER A 41 0.05 -0.01 -3.48
CA SER A 41 -0.60 1.15 -4.11
C SER A 41 -1.65 0.76 -5.17
N LYS A 42 -1.40 -0.27 -5.98
CA LYS A 42 -2.29 -0.63 -7.10
C LYS A 42 -3.68 -1.10 -6.66
N ASN A 43 -3.77 -1.81 -5.54
CA ASN A 43 -5.05 -2.33 -5.06
C ASN A 43 -5.97 -1.22 -4.53
N GLY A 44 -5.41 -0.19 -3.87
CA GLY A 44 -6.21 0.92 -3.34
C GLY A 44 -6.95 1.69 -4.43
N PHE A 45 -6.28 1.94 -5.56
CA PHE A 45 -6.87 2.68 -6.67
C PHE A 45 -8.02 1.92 -7.35
N ILE A 46 -7.87 0.61 -7.53
CA ILE A 46 -8.90 -0.25 -8.14
C ILE A 46 -10.16 -0.32 -7.27
N TRP A 47 -9.99 -0.41 -5.95
CA TRP A 47 -11.13 -0.38 -5.01
C TRP A 47 -11.86 0.97 -5.04
N LEU A 48 -11.11 2.07 -5.15
CA LEU A 48 -11.68 3.41 -5.20
C LEU A 48 -12.51 3.62 -6.47
N THR A 49 -12.02 3.16 -7.63
CA THR A 49 -12.73 3.30 -8.90
C THR A 49 -13.99 2.44 -8.96
N ALA A 50 -13.96 1.22 -8.41
CA ALA A 50 -15.14 0.37 -8.30
C ALA A 50 -16.24 1.02 -7.44
N LEU A 51 -15.87 1.58 -6.28
CA LEU A 51 -16.81 2.27 -5.39
C LEU A 51 -17.44 3.50 -6.09
N PHE A 52 -16.62 4.27 -6.81
CA PHE A 52 -17.06 5.45 -7.53
C PHE A 52 -18.11 5.12 -8.62
N LEU A 53 -17.91 4.03 -9.37
CA LEU A 53 -18.88 3.58 -10.38
C LEU A 53 -20.22 3.20 -9.76
N ILE A 54 -20.22 2.54 -8.59
CA ILE A 54 -21.44 2.18 -7.87
C ILE A 54 -22.22 3.44 -7.47
N VAL A 55 -21.53 4.47 -6.96
CA VAL A 55 -22.16 5.74 -6.58
C VAL A 55 -22.78 6.45 -7.78
N ILE A 56 -22.12 6.46 -8.93
CA ILE A 56 -22.68 7.04 -10.17
C ILE A 56 -23.97 6.33 -10.57
N VAL A 57 -23.98 5.01 -10.60
CA VAL A 57 -25.18 4.23 -10.96
C VAL A 57 -26.31 4.51 -9.98
N PHE A 58 -26.02 4.55 -8.68
CA PHE A 58 -27.00 4.83 -7.64
C PHE A 58 -27.63 6.23 -7.79
N LEU A 59 -26.81 7.26 -8.02
CA LEU A 59 -27.29 8.62 -8.27
C LEU A 59 -28.14 8.68 -9.53
N TYR A 60 -27.71 8.03 -10.62
CA TYR A 60 -28.49 7.95 -11.85
C TYR A 60 -29.87 7.34 -11.61
N THR A 61 -29.96 6.24 -10.85
CA THR A 61 -31.24 5.61 -10.52
C THR A 61 -32.16 6.55 -9.73
N ILE A 62 -31.62 7.29 -8.75
CA ILE A 62 -32.40 8.25 -7.97
C ILE A 62 -32.92 9.39 -8.84
N PHE A 63 -32.05 10.01 -9.63
CA PHE A 63 -32.44 11.14 -10.49
C PHE A 63 -33.40 10.70 -11.62
N SER A 64 -33.30 9.47 -12.10
CA SER A 64 -34.21 8.94 -13.12
C SER A 64 -35.64 8.71 -12.60
N GLN A 65 -35.89 8.75 -11.29
CA GLN A 65 -37.23 8.60 -10.72
C GLN A 65 -37.98 9.93 -10.50
N PHE A 66 -37.31 11.07 -10.70
CA PHE A 66 -37.92 12.40 -10.70
C PHE A 66 -38.12 12.89 -12.14
#